data_AF-A0A3N5TBH3-F1
#
_entry.id   AF-A0A3N5TBH3-F1
#
_cell.length_a   1.000
_cell.length_b   1.000
_cell.length_c   1.000
_cell.angle_alpha   90.00
_cell.angle_beta   90.00
_cell.angle_gamma   90.00
#
_symmetry.space_group_name_H-M   'P 1'
#
loop_
_entity.id
_entity.type
_entity.pdbx_description
1 polymer ?
#
loop_
_entity_poly.entity_id
_entity_poly.type
_entity_poly.pdbx_seq_one_letter_code
_entity_poly.pdbx_strand_id
1 'polypeptide(L)'
;HRINVAPLPVAGPLPPPLQLVAELFAAMLEEAGVILDADYRQGATPEKLPPLHRHLSPLPLLETVRDCLQYSNNFIANQLFLTCGAQRFGPPATWEKGRRCFSEFFSETLQLDTNNLQIAEGSGLSRANRISAVAMLHSLERFRPFAGLLPKMGEVRRKSGTLSGVFCYAGYIPGPEARGFVILLNQPENRREEVLAALLAREAAK
;
A
#
# COMPACT_ATOMS: atom_id res chain seq x y z
N HIS A 1 -23.46 -19.97 -4.42
CA HIS A 1 -22.78 -21.21 -4.82
C HIS A 1 -21.50 -21.35 -4.01
N ARG A 2 -21.30 -22.49 -3.33
CA ARG A 2 -19.99 -22.84 -2.73
C ARG A 2 -19.32 -23.78 -3.72
N ILE A 3 -18.15 -23.39 -4.23
CA ILE A 3 -17.31 -24.26 -5.05
C ILE A 3 -16.52 -25.13 -4.08
N ASN A 4 -16.69 -26.45 -4.16
CA ASN A 4 -15.90 -27.39 -3.37
C ASN A 4 -14.54 -27.54 -4.05
N VAL A 5 -13.49 -27.11 -3.37
CA VAL A 5 -12.13 -27.15 -3.88
C VAL A 5 -11.45 -28.43 -3.36
N ALA A 6 -11.02 -29.30 -4.27
CA ALA A 6 -10.14 -30.43 -3.93
C ALA A 6 -8.68 -30.00 -4.11
N PRO A 7 -7.74 -30.49 -3.27
CA PRO A 7 -6.34 -30.14 -3.41
C PRO A 7 -5.81 -30.63 -4.76
N LEU A 8 -5.29 -29.70 -5.56
CA LEU A 8 -4.62 -30.01 -6.80
C LEU A 8 -3.24 -30.62 -6.50
N PRO A 9 -2.86 -31.78 -7.05
CA PRO A 9 -1.45 -32.20 -7.12
C PRO A 9 -0.59 -31.23 -7.96
N VAL A 10 -0.23 -30.06 -7.42
CA VAL A 10 0.74 -29.16 -8.06
C VAL A 10 2.15 -29.70 -7.81
N ALA A 11 2.96 -29.84 -8.85
CA ALA A 11 4.37 -30.18 -8.69
C ALA A 11 5.17 -29.01 -8.05
N GLY A 12 5.67 -29.22 -6.83
CA GLY A 12 6.52 -28.28 -6.09
C GLY A 12 5.77 -27.38 -5.09
N PRO A 13 6.46 -26.78 -4.09
CA PRO A 13 5.80 -25.99 -3.06
C PRO A 13 5.37 -24.61 -3.61
N LEU A 14 4.09 -24.45 -3.91
CA LEU A 14 3.50 -23.12 -4.11
C LEU A 14 3.29 -22.43 -2.75
N PRO A 15 3.49 -21.11 -2.66
CA PRO A 15 2.96 -20.31 -1.57
C PRO A 15 1.43 -20.53 -1.45
N PRO A 16 0.86 -20.62 -0.23
CA PRO A 16 -0.56 -20.90 -0.06
C PRO A 16 -1.53 -20.03 -0.88
N PRO A 17 -1.29 -18.71 -1.07
CA PRO A 17 -2.16 -17.90 -1.92
C PRO A 17 -2.14 -18.33 -3.40
N LEU A 18 -0.99 -18.73 -3.93
CA LEU A 18 -0.89 -19.20 -5.31
C LEU A 18 -1.53 -20.57 -5.48
N GLN A 19 -1.40 -21.44 -4.47
CA GLN A 19 -2.09 -22.72 -4.46
C GLN A 19 -3.61 -22.54 -4.47
N LEU A 20 -4.15 -21.71 -3.58
CA LEU A 20 -5.59 -21.42 -3.55
C LEU A 20 -6.11 -20.87 -4.88
N VAL A 21 -5.36 -19.96 -5.52
CA VAL A 21 -5.73 -19.43 -6.84
C VAL A 21 -5.76 -20.52 -7.90
N ALA A 22 -4.74 -21.39 -7.94
CA ALA A 22 -4.67 -22.49 -8.89
C ALA A 22 -5.84 -23.45 -8.71
N GLU A 23 -6.11 -23.85 -7.47
CA GLU A 23 -7.19 -24.80 -7.14
C GLU A 23 -8.59 -24.24 -7.45
N LEU A 24 -8.84 -22.97 -7.10
CA LEU A 24 -10.10 -22.31 -7.43
C LEU A 24 -10.29 -22.16 -8.94
N PHE A 25 -9.23 -21.76 -9.65
CA PHE A 25 -9.31 -21.57 -11.10
C PHE A 25 -9.55 -22.88 -11.84
N ALA A 26 -8.91 -23.97 -11.41
CA ALA A 26 -9.16 -25.31 -11.96
C ALA A 26 -10.60 -25.76 -11.74
N ALA A 27 -11.12 -25.63 -10.51
CA ALA A 27 -12.51 -26.00 -10.21
C ALA A 27 -13.52 -25.19 -11.06
N MET A 28 -13.26 -23.90 -11.30
CA MET A 28 -14.09 -23.07 -12.18
C MET A 28 -14.02 -23.49 -13.65
N LEU A 29 -12.86 -23.94 -14.14
CA LEU A 29 -12.70 -24.44 -15.50
C LEU A 29 -13.47 -25.76 -15.70
N GLU A 30 -13.36 -26.68 -14.75
CA GLU A 30 -14.10 -27.95 -14.77
C GLU A 30 -15.62 -27.74 -14.71
N GLU A 31 -16.10 -26.83 -13.86
CA GLU A 31 -17.53 -26.45 -13.79
C GLU A 31 -18.03 -25.87 -15.13
N ALA A 32 -17.15 -25.19 -15.87
CA ALA A 32 -17.42 -24.67 -17.21
C ALA A 32 -17.27 -25.73 -18.33
N GLY A 33 -16.96 -26.98 -17.99
CA GLY A 33 -16.80 -28.10 -18.94
C GLY A 33 -15.44 -28.17 -19.63
N VAL A 34 -14.43 -27.44 -19.15
CA VAL A 34 -13.05 -27.53 -19.64
C VAL A 34 -12.37 -28.73 -19.00
N ILE A 35 -11.83 -29.64 -19.83
CA ILE A 35 -11.07 -30.79 -19.37
C ILE A 35 -9.63 -30.33 -19.09
N LEU A 36 -9.16 -30.57 -17.86
CA LEU A 36 -7.80 -30.25 -17.44
C LEU A 36 -6.93 -31.51 -17.48
N ASP A 37 -5.75 -31.40 -18.09
CA ASP A 37 -4.73 -32.44 -18.00
C ASP A 37 -4.08 -32.46 -16.60
N ALA A 38 -3.62 -33.63 -16.16
CA ALA A 38 -3.03 -33.85 -14.84
C ALA A 38 -1.67 -33.12 -14.62
N ASP A 39 -1.05 -32.60 -15.68
CA ASP A 39 0.32 -32.07 -15.68
C ASP A 39 0.41 -30.53 -15.58
N TYR A 40 -0.46 -29.88 -14.81
CA TYR A 40 -0.32 -28.44 -14.54
C TYR A 40 0.90 -28.16 -13.64
N ARG A 41 1.63 -27.11 -13.97
CA ARG A 41 2.87 -26.72 -13.29
C ARG A 41 2.99 -25.21 -13.18
N GLN A 42 3.72 -24.75 -12.18
CA GLN A 42 4.18 -23.37 -12.15
C GLN A 42 5.20 -23.14 -13.27
N GLY A 43 5.07 -22.02 -13.99
CA GLY A 43 6.00 -21.65 -15.05
C GLY A 43 5.87 -20.19 -15.47
N ALA A 44 6.88 -19.69 -16.17
CA ALA A 44 6.80 -18.38 -16.82
C ALA A 44 5.88 -18.46 -18.04
N THR A 45 5.11 -17.40 -18.28
CA THR A 45 4.31 -17.27 -19.51
C THR A 45 5.25 -17.13 -20.72
N PRO A 46 5.12 -17.97 -21.77
CA PRO A 46 5.84 -17.78 -23.02
C PRO A 46 5.62 -16.39 -23.63
N GLU A 47 6.68 -15.76 -24.13
CA GLU A 47 6.69 -14.35 -24.57
C GLU A 47 5.68 -14.00 -25.67
N LYS A 48 5.31 -14.97 -26.51
CA LYS A 48 4.48 -14.77 -27.72
C LYS A 48 3.05 -15.31 -27.60
N LEU A 49 2.60 -15.63 -26.40
CA LEU A 49 1.20 -16.04 -26.20
C LEU A 49 0.29 -14.82 -26.15
N PRO A 50 -0.68 -14.68 -27.08
CA PRO A 50 -1.68 -13.64 -26.98
C PRO A 50 -2.56 -13.88 -25.73
N PRO A 51 -2.94 -12.82 -25.00
CA PRO A 51 -3.83 -12.99 -23.86
C PRO A 51 -5.22 -13.44 -24.33
N LEU A 52 -5.71 -14.55 -23.78
CA LEU A 52 -7.08 -15.02 -24.03
C LEU A 52 -8.12 -14.06 -23.43
N HIS A 53 -7.85 -13.58 -22.22
CA HIS A 53 -8.73 -12.67 -21.50
C HIS A 53 -7.92 -11.71 -20.62
N ARG A 54 -8.41 -10.49 -20.46
CA ARG A 54 -7.86 -9.50 -19.54
C ARG A 54 -8.99 -8.96 -18.67
N HIS A 55 -8.97 -9.31 -17.39
CA HIS A 55 -9.85 -8.69 -16.41
C HIS A 55 -9.22 -7.39 -15.92
N LEU A 56 -9.96 -6.30 -16.02
CA LEU A 56 -9.59 -5.01 -15.45
C LEU A 56 -10.39 -4.81 -14.16
N SER A 57 -9.70 -4.42 -13.08
CA SER A 57 -10.38 -4.01 -11.86
C SER A 57 -11.37 -2.88 -12.19
N PRO A 58 -12.65 -2.99 -11.80
CA PRO A 58 -13.62 -1.93 -12.04
C PRO A 58 -13.40 -0.73 -11.13
N LEU A 59 -12.63 -0.88 -10.05
CA LEU A 59 -12.39 0.17 -9.07
C LEU A 59 -11.28 1.12 -9.56
N PRO A 60 -11.55 2.44 -9.70
CA PRO A 60 -10.53 3.40 -10.06
C PRO A 60 -9.38 3.45 -9.05
N LEU A 61 -8.20 3.89 -9.51
CA LEU A 61 -7.02 4.00 -8.65
C LEU A 61 -7.26 4.93 -7.44
N LEU A 62 -7.94 6.07 -7.64
CA LEU A 62 -8.23 7.00 -6.55
C LEU A 62 -9.15 6.39 -5.49
N GLU A 63 -10.13 5.58 -5.89
CA GLU A 63 -10.98 4.83 -4.95
C GLU A 63 -10.17 3.77 -4.21
N THR A 64 -9.31 3.03 -4.91
CA THR A 64 -8.39 2.05 -4.29
C THR A 64 -7.48 2.71 -3.24
N VAL A 65 -6.94 3.90 -3.54
CA VAL A 65 -6.13 4.67 -2.60
C VAL A 65 -6.98 5.16 -1.41
N ARG A 66 -8.22 5.62 -1.65
CA ARG A 66 -9.14 6.02 -0.59
C ARG A 66 -9.41 4.86 0.37
N ASP A 67 -9.74 3.68 -0.15
CA ASP A 67 -9.98 2.48 0.67
C ASP A 67 -8.73 2.05 1.43
N CYS A 68 -7.57 2.11 0.79
CA CYS A 68 -6.28 1.87 1.45
C CYS A 68 -6.08 2.78 2.65
N LEU A 69 -6.37 4.08 2.51
CA LEU A 69 -6.19 5.07 3.57
C LEU A 69 -7.27 4.95 4.66
N GLN A 70 -8.52 4.70 4.28
CA GLN A 70 -9.67 4.57 5.17
C GLN A 70 -9.58 3.35 6.08
N TYR A 71 -9.24 2.19 5.50
CA TYR A 71 -9.20 0.93 6.24
C TYR A 71 -7.79 0.54 6.67
N SER A 72 -6.78 1.35 6.35
CA SER A 72 -5.36 1.06 6.61
C SER A 72 -4.97 -0.33 6.07
N ASN A 73 -5.39 -0.63 4.85
CA ASN A 73 -5.27 -1.98 4.29
C ASN A 73 -3.84 -2.25 3.81
N ASN A 74 -3.11 -3.05 4.58
CA ASN A 74 -1.70 -3.38 4.31
C ASN A 74 -1.50 -4.10 2.98
N PHE A 75 -2.46 -4.94 2.57
CA PHE A 75 -2.38 -5.66 1.31
C PHE A 75 -2.45 -4.67 0.14
N ILE A 76 -3.44 -3.77 0.13
CA ILE A 76 -3.58 -2.75 -0.91
C ILE A 76 -2.34 -1.85 -0.95
N ALA A 77 -1.84 -1.40 0.21
CA ALA A 77 -0.65 -0.56 0.29
C ALA A 77 0.59 -1.21 -0.36
N ASN A 78 0.80 -2.50 -0.09
CA ASN A 78 1.91 -3.24 -0.68
C ASN A 78 1.71 -3.53 -2.17
N GLN A 79 0.47 -3.79 -2.62
CA GLN A 79 0.19 -3.93 -4.05
C GLN A 79 0.43 -2.62 -4.81
N LEU A 80 0.03 -1.48 -4.26
CA LEU A 80 0.32 -0.16 -4.83
C LEU A 80 1.83 0.09 -4.90
N PHE A 81 2.56 -0.20 -3.82
CA PHE A 81 4.02 -0.06 -3.76
C PHE A 81 4.75 -0.89 -4.82
N LEU A 82 4.38 -2.16 -4.95
CA LEU A 82 4.93 -3.08 -5.95
C LEU A 82 4.56 -2.66 -7.37
N THR A 83 3.33 -2.19 -7.57
CA THR A 83 2.82 -1.71 -8.87
C THR A 83 3.60 -0.48 -9.33
N CYS A 84 3.90 0.48 -8.45
CA CYS A 84 4.74 1.64 -8.79
C CYS A 84 6.11 1.20 -9.35
N GLY A 85 6.76 0.24 -8.68
CA GLY A 85 8.04 -0.32 -9.14
C GLY A 85 7.93 -1.03 -10.49
N ALA A 86 6.90 -1.85 -10.70
CA ALA A 86 6.67 -2.55 -11.96
C ALA A 86 6.33 -1.59 -13.11
N GLN A 87 5.57 -0.53 -12.82
CA GLN A 87 5.19 0.48 -13.80
C GLN A 87 6.41 1.30 -14.25
N ARG A 88 7.33 1.62 -13.33
CA ARG A 88 8.53 2.40 -13.63
C ARG A 88 9.66 1.58 -14.25
N PHE A 89 9.83 0.32 -13.86
CA PHE A 89 10.98 -0.52 -14.26
C PHE A 89 10.59 -1.83 -14.98
N GLY A 90 9.34 -1.95 -15.43
CA GLY A 90 8.80 -3.13 -16.10
C GLY A 90 8.46 -4.31 -15.16
N PRO A 91 7.65 -5.27 -15.62
CA PRO A 91 7.34 -6.50 -14.89
C PRO A 91 8.56 -7.45 -14.82
N PRO A 92 8.55 -8.47 -13.94
CA PRO A 92 7.60 -8.65 -12.84
C PRO A 92 7.80 -7.59 -11.74
N ALA A 93 6.77 -7.41 -10.92
CA ALA A 93 6.86 -6.56 -9.73
C ALA A 93 7.79 -7.19 -8.69
N THR A 94 8.72 -6.40 -8.16
CA THR A 94 9.65 -6.84 -7.11
C THR A 94 9.76 -5.79 -6.01
N TRP A 95 10.07 -6.22 -4.79
CA TRP A 95 10.31 -5.31 -3.67
C TRP A 95 11.45 -4.34 -3.97
N GLU A 96 12.53 -4.81 -4.60
CA GLU A 96 13.65 -3.97 -5.03
C GLU A 96 13.21 -2.84 -5.96
N LYS A 97 12.43 -3.15 -7.00
CA LYS A 97 11.88 -2.14 -7.92
C LYS A 97 10.97 -1.15 -7.19
N GLY A 98 10.14 -1.61 -6.25
CA GLY A 98 9.31 -0.72 -5.42
C GLY A 98 10.16 0.23 -4.57
N ARG A 99 11.17 -0.29 -3.87
CA ARG A 99 12.09 0.50 -3.04
C ARG A 99 12.85 1.54 -3.87
N ARG A 100 13.37 1.12 -5.02
CA ARG A 100 14.03 2.01 -5.98
C ARG A 100 13.07 3.12 -6.46
N CYS A 101 11.84 2.76 -6.81
CA CYS A 101 10.84 3.73 -7.28
C CYS A 101 10.54 4.81 -6.23
N PHE A 102 10.40 4.41 -4.96
CA PHE A 102 10.18 5.37 -3.88
C PHE A 102 11.44 6.18 -3.57
N SER A 103 12.63 5.56 -3.57
CA SER A 103 13.90 6.27 -3.41
C SER A 103 14.05 7.37 -4.46
N GLU A 104 13.85 7.05 -5.74
CA GLU A 104 13.89 8.01 -6.85
C GLU A 104 12.77 9.07 -6.73
N PHE A 105 11.58 8.72 -6.23
CA PHE A 105 10.54 9.71 -5.97
C PHE A 105 10.97 10.75 -4.91
N PHE A 106 11.54 10.31 -3.79
CA PHE A 106 11.98 11.23 -2.73
C PHE A 106 13.16 12.10 -3.17
N SER A 107 14.15 11.53 -3.88
CA SER A 107 15.32 12.29 -4.33
C SER A 107 15.02 13.20 -5.52
N GLU A 108 14.33 12.71 -6.55
CA GLU A 108 14.14 13.44 -7.81
C GLU A 108 12.90 14.33 -7.78
N THR A 109 11.81 13.88 -7.15
CA THR A 109 10.53 14.61 -7.15
C THR A 109 10.40 15.52 -5.94
N LEU A 110 10.77 15.04 -4.75
CA LEU A 110 10.71 15.86 -3.53
C LEU A 110 12.00 16.63 -3.24
N GLN A 111 13.08 16.35 -3.97
CA GLN A 111 14.40 16.98 -3.81
C GLN A 111 14.94 16.86 -2.38
N LEU A 112 14.73 15.69 -1.76
CA LEU A 112 15.15 15.42 -0.39
C LEU A 112 16.37 14.52 -0.35
N ASP A 113 17.21 14.72 0.68
CA ASP A 113 18.25 13.75 1.02
C ASP A 113 17.63 12.43 1.48
N THR A 114 17.95 11.35 0.78
CA THR A 114 17.45 10.00 1.04
C THR A 114 18.38 9.18 1.94
N ASN A 115 19.52 9.72 2.40
CA ASN A 115 20.49 8.99 3.22
C ASN A 115 19.89 8.38 4.49
N ASN A 116 18.91 9.06 5.11
CA ASN A 116 18.20 8.59 6.31
C ASN A 116 16.76 8.11 6.03
N LEU A 117 16.41 7.97 4.74
CA LEU A 117 15.12 7.46 4.31
C LEU A 117 15.26 5.96 3.99
N GLN A 118 14.44 5.14 4.62
CA GLN A 118 14.35 3.72 4.31
C GLN A 118 12.87 3.34 4.18
N ILE A 119 12.42 3.06 2.97
CA ILE A 119 11.10 2.48 2.74
C ILE A 119 11.32 1.02 2.37
N ALA A 120 11.09 0.11 3.30
CA ALA A 120 11.25 -1.32 3.09
C ALA A 120 10.04 -1.93 2.35
N GLU A 121 8.84 -1.40 2.63
CA GLU A 121 7.56 -1.82 2.06
C GLU A 121 6.51 -0.70 2.22
N GLY A 122 5.33 -0.85 1.60
CA GLY A 122 4.35 0.22 1.45
C GLY A 122 3.33 0.36 2.60
N SER A 123 3.14 -0.67 3.42
CA SER A 123 2.10 -0.71 4.45
C SER A 123 2.49 -0.06 5.78
N GLY A 124 3.80 0.06 6.07
CA GLY A 124 4.29 0.58 7.33
C GLY A 124 4.50 -0.49 8.41
N LEU A 125 4.24 -1.77 8.14
CA LEU A 125 4.45 -2.88 9.07
C LEU A 125 5.92 -3.14 9.37
N SER A 126 6.80 -2.90 8.40
CA SER A 126 8.21 -3.19 8.57
C SER A 126 8.85 -2.24 9.59
N ARG A 127 9.44 -2.80 10.63
CA ARG A 127 10.30 -2.06 11.58
C ARG A 127 11.58 -1.52 10.94
N ALA A 128 11.88 -1.86 9.69
CA ALA A 128 12.97 -1.25 8.93
C ALA A 128 12.56 0.07 8.24
N ASN A 129 11.27 0.42 8.21
CA ASN A 129 10.86 1.72 7.65
C ASN A 129 11.40 2.87 8.50
N ARG A 130 12.04 3.85 7.86
CA ARG A 130 12.56 5.08 8.46
C ARG A 130 12.19 6.26 7.56
N ILE A 131 11.55 7.27 8.15
CA ILE A 131 11.23 8.52 7.48
C ILE A 131 11.28 9.63 8.53
N SER A 132 11.80 10.80 8.16
CA SER A 132 11.80 11.98 9.03
C SER A 132 10.45 12.70 8.98
N ALA A 133 10.13 13.47 10.02
CA ALA A 133 8.92 14.30 10.02
C ALA A 133 8.93 15.32 8.87
N VAL A 134 10.10 15.86 8.53
CA VAL A 134 10.29 16.79 7.41
C VAL A 134 9.97 16.11 6.07
N ALA A 135 10.52 14.92 5.82
CA ALA A 135 10.24 14.20 4.58
C ALA A 135 8.75 13.82 4.44
N MET A 136 8.10 13.46 5.55
CA MET A 136 6.66 13.21 5.57
C MET A 136 5.86 14.50 5.33
N LEU A 137 6.27 15.64 5.88
CA LEU A 137 5.62 16.94 5.60
C LEU A 137 5.72 17.32 4.12
N HIS A 138 6.88 17.16 3.49
CA HIS A 138 7.04 17.38 2.04
C HIS A 138 6.15 16.42 1.22
N SER A 139 6.02 15.17 1.67
CA SER A 139 5.11 14.20 1.06
C SER A 139 3.66 14.65 1.16
N LEU A 140 3.24 15.20 2.31
CA LEU A 140 1.92 15.80 2.49
C LEU A 140 1.75 17.00 1.56
N GLU A 141 2.70 17.94 1.50
CA GLU A 141 2.57 19.08 0.59
C GLU A 141 2.38 18.66 -0.87
N ARG A 142 3.11 17.63 -1.33
CA ARG A 142 2.88 17.06 -2.66
C ARG A 142 1.52 16.38 -2.81
N PHE A 143 1.04 15.75 -1.73
CA PHE A 143 -0.24 15.03 -1.65
C PHE A 143 -1.45 15.96 -1.47
N ARG A 144 -1.26 17.26 -1.21
CA ARG A 144 -2.32 18.24 -0.92
C ARG A 144 -3.52 18.22 -1.87
N PRO A 145 -3.38 18.10 -3.21
CA PRO A 145 -4.53 17.99 -4.11
C PRO A 145 -5.43 16.77 -3.84
N PHE A 146 -4.89 15.76 -3.15
CA PHE A 146 -5.55 14.52 -2.78
C PHE A 146 -5.91 14.45 -1.29
N ALA A 147 -5.83 15.56 -0.54
CA ALA A 147 -6.12 15.59 0.89
C ALA A 147 -7.51 15.02 1.25
N GLY A 148 -8.49 15.12 0.34
CA GLY A 148 -9.83 14.55 0.50
C GLY A 148 -9.87 13.02 0.58
N LEU A 149 -8.80 12.31 0.19
CA LEU A 149 -8.68 10.86 0.33
C LEU A 149 -8.33 10.44 1.77
N LEU A 150 -7.81 11.35 2.60
CA LEU A 150 -7.54 11.04 4.00
C LEU A 150 -8.85 10.97 4.81
N PRO A 151 -8.96 10.00 5.73
CA PRO A 151 -10.08 9.90 6.65
C PRO A 151 -10.25 11.18 7.46
N LYS A 152 -11.49 11.64 7.61
CA LYS A 152 -11.83 12.76 8.49
C LYS A 152 -12.15 12.20 9.89
N MET A 153 -11.40 12.62 10.89
CA MET A 153 -11.57 12.25 12.31
C MET A 153 -11.83 13.52 13.10
N GLY A 154 -13.09 13.75 13.51
CA GLY A 154 -13.53 15.07 13.95
C GLY A 154 -13.37 16.08 12.82
N GLU A 155 -12.68 17.19 13.09
CA GLU A 155 -12.37 18.21 12.07
C GLU A 155 -11.04 18.00 11.34
N VAL A 156 -10.25 16.99 11.73
CA VAL A 156 -8.90 16.78 11.21
C VAL A 156 -8.89 15.65 10.19
N ARG A 157 -8.31 15.90 9.01
CA ARG A 157 -8.01 14.84 8.03
C ARG A 157 -6.67 14.23 8.37
N ARG A 158 -6.64 12.94 8.75
CA ARG A 158 -5.41 12.29 9.22
C ARG A 158 -5.37 10.81 8.90
N LYS A 159 -4.16 10.31 8.65
CA LYS A 159 -3.85 8.89 8.70
C LYS A 159 -3.16 8.56 10.02
N SER A 160 -3.58 7.46 10.64
CA SER A 160 -2.94 6.88 11.81
C SER A 160 -1.90 5.83 11.42
N GLY A 161 -0.86 5.71 12.22
CA GLY A 161 0.05 4.57 12.24
C GLY A 161 0.24 4.09 13.68
N THR A 162 0.09 2.79 13.91
CA THR A 162 0.27 2.20 15.24
C THR A 162 1.03 0.89 15.11
N LEU A 163 2.16 0.79 15.80
CA LEU A 163 2.84 -0.47 16.11
C LEU A 163 3.21 -0.46 17.60
N SER A 164 3.64 -1.60 18.14
CA SER A 164 4.17 -1.63 19.51
C SER A 164 5.36 -0.68 19.66
N GLY A 165 5.17 0.35 20.49
CA GLY A 165 6.12 1.43 20.77
C GLY A 165 6.18 2.54 19.70
N VAL A 166 5.26 2.57 18.74
CA VAL A 166 5.25 3.56 17.64
C VAL A 166 3.84 4.09 17.42
N PHE A 167 3.67 5.40 17.55
CA PHE A 167 2.38 6.09 17.47
C PHE A 167 2.49 7.32 16.58
N CYS A 168 1.86 7.27 15.41
CA CYS A 168 1.99 8.30 14.39
C CYS A 168 0.66 8.89 13.94
N TYR A 169 0.69 10.18 13.61
CA TYR A 169 -0.30 10.86 12.78
C TYR A 169 0.37 11.66 11.67
N ALA A 170 -0.23 11.67 10.50
CA ALA A 170 0.12 12.56 9.40
C ALA A 170 -1.16 13.02 8.72
N GLY A 171 -1.28 14.32 8.41
CA GLY A 171 -2.51 14.85 7.84
C GLY A 171 -2.54 16.37 7.76
N TYR A 172 -3.75 16.92 7.77
CA TYR A 172 -3.98 18.36 7.66
C TYR A 172 -4.86 18.87 8.79
N ILE A 173 -4.42 19.94 9.43
CA ILE A 173 -5.21 20.73 10.38
C ILE A 173 -6.16 21.63 9.57
N PRO A 174 -7.45 21.71 9.94
CA PRO A 174 -8.42 22.57 9.27
C PRO A 174 -8.11 24.06 9.47
N GLY A 175 -8.44 24.88 8.48
CA GLY A 175 -8.24 26.34 8.48
C GLY A 175 -8.50 26.93 7.09
N PRO A 176 -8.44 28.26 6.92
CA PRO A 176 -8.60 28.92 5.60
C PRO A 176 -7.65 28.32 4.56
N GLU A 177 -6.43 28.02 4.99
CA GLU A 177 -5.50 27.15 4.29
C GLU A 177 -5.19 25.95 5.19
N ALA A 178 -5.64 24.75 4.79
CA ALA A 178 -5.37 23.54 5.55
C ALA A 178 -3.85 23.32 5.67
N ARG A 179 -3.33 23.04 6.86
CA ARG A 179 -1.88 22.99 7.09
C ARG A 179 -1.42 21.59 7.43
N GLY A 180 -0.38 21.12 6.74
CA GLY A 180 0.20 19.81 6.96
C GLY A 180 0.75 19.69 8.39
N PHE A 181 0.53 18.54 9.03
CA PHE A 181 1.13 18.21 10.31
C PHE A 181 1.60 16.76 10.33
N VAL A 182 2.65 16.50 11.11
CA VAL A 182 3.23 15.17 11.30
C VAL A 182 3.59 15.00 12.77
N ILE A 183 3.19 13.87 13.33
CA ILE A 183 3.51 13.40 14.68
C ILE A 183 4.10 12.00 14.51
N LEU A 184 5.36 11.81 14.88
CA LEU A 184 6.04 10.51 14.88
C LEU A 184 6.59 10.25 16.28
N LEU A 185 5.90 9.43 17.08
CA LEU A 185 6.31 9.11 18.44
C LEU A 185 6.83 7.67 18.52
N ASN A 186 8.11 7.51 18.84
CA ASN A 186 8.73 6.22 19.13
C ASN A 186 8.96 6.11 20.63
N GLN A 187 7.93 5.71 21.37
CA GLN A 187 7.94 5.71 22.84
C GLN A 187 6.97 4.64 23.39
N PRO A 188 7.09 4.24 24.67
CA PRO A 188 6.25 3.19 25.24
C PRO A 188 4.75 3.56 25.32
N GLU A 189 4.44 4.79 25.72
CA GLU A 189 3.07 5.25 25.95
C GLU A 189 2.51 6.00 24.74
N ASN A 190 1.23 5.77 24.43
CA ASN A 190 0.58 6.45 23.33
C ASN A 190 0.10 7.86 23.73
N ARG A 191 0.87 8.90 23.38
CA ARG A 191 0.52 10.32 23.65
C ARG A 191 0.17 11.13 22.41
N ARG A 192 -0.08 10.48 21.27
CA ARG A 192 -0.27 11.19 19.98
C ARG A 192 -1.49 12.10 19.95
N GLU A 193 -2.53 11.79 20.73
CA GLU A 193 -3.72 12.64 20.84
C GLU A 193 -3.45 13.90 21.67
N GLU A 194 -2.70 13.80 22.76
CA GLU A 194 -2.28 14.96 23.56
C GLU A 194 -1.45 15.93 22.73
N VAL A 195 -0.48 15.41 21.96
CA VAL A 195 0.34 16.21 21.05
C VAL A 195 -0.52 16.87 19.98
N LEU A 196 -1.48 16.15 19.40
CA LEU A 196 -2.39 16.75 18.42
C LEU A 196 -3.26 17.84 19.05
N ALA A 197 -3.81 17.62 20.24
CA ALA A 197 -4.61 18.62 20.95
C ALA A 197 -3.80 19.90 21.20
N ALA A 198 -2.54 19.78 21.64
CA ALA A 198 -1.64 20.91 21.82
C ALA A 198 -1.35 21.66 20.50
N LEU A 199 -1.18 20.92 19.39
CA LEU A 199 -1.02 21.53 18.07
C LEU A 199 -2.28 22.30 17.64
N LEU A 200 -3.47 21.72 17.79
CA LEU A 200 -4.74 22.37 17.45
C LEU A 200 -4.98 23.62 18.29
N ALA A 201 -4.71 23.56 19.60
CA ALA A 201 -4.84 24.71 20.49
C ALA A 201 -3.92 25.87 20.09
N ARG A 202 -2.66 25.55 19.71
CA ARG A 202 -1.70 26.56 19.21
C ARG A 202 -2.15 27.20 17.90
N GLU A 203 -2.86 26.46 17.06
CA GLU A 203 -3.39 26.97 15.81
C GLU A 203 -4.63 27.85 15.96
N ALA A 204 -5.50 27.53 16.91
CA ALA A 204 -6.65 28.37 17.23
C ALA A 204 -6.26 29.71 17.88
N ALA A 205 -5.04 29.82 18.43
CA ALA A 205 -4.54 31.02 19.10
C ALA A 205 -3.81 32.01 18.17
N LYS A 206 -3.67 31.69 16.88
CA LYS A 206 -3.08 32.57 15.86
C LYS A 206 -4.17 33.28 15.07
#